data_AF-F4XRL2-F1
#
_entry.id   AF-F4XRL2-F1
#
_cell.length_a   1.000
_cell.length_b   1.000
_cell.length_c   1.000
_cell.angle_alpha   90.00
_cell.angle_beta   90.00
_cell.angle_gamma   90.00
#
_symmetry.space_group_name_H-M   'P 1'
#
loop_
_entity.id
_entity.type
_entity.pdbx_description
1 polymer ?
#
loop_
_entity_poly.entity_id
_entity_poly.type
_entity_poly.pdbx_seq_one_letter_code
_entity_poly.pdbx_strand_id
1 'polypeptide(L)'
;MSNEIDDIQPEQHNSSDAQLSPQQQGQRLKELALVFFKLGTIAFGGPAAHIAIMDDEVVKRRQWMSHEKLLDLLGVTNLIPGPNSTELAIHIGYERAGWRGLFVAGSCFILPAMVIVWIMAAIYARYQSVPQVEWLLYGIKPVIIAIVLQALWKLGKKAAKDIPTTVAGVAATVAFFLGTHEILLLLLVGAAVMLVKNLWRRGNNITGALLIPFSSVLAQTGVPSAASISSASVFLFFLKIGSVLYGSGYVLLAFLQQDLVERHQWLTSQQLLDAIAIGQVTPGPVFTTATFIGYLLNGNVGAVAATIGIFLPAFVLVGILNPWVPKLRQSPWASGFLDGVNAASLGLMTGVTYILARTALVDWLTVMVAIVSAVLVFRFKVNSVWLVLIGGIIGLISQLSQLSIGF
;
A
#
# COMPACT_ATOMS: atom_id res chain seq x y z
N MET A 1 56.06 28.38 -6.14
CA MET A 1 54.67 28.51 -6.61
C MET A 1 54.06 27.12 -6.56
N SER A 2 53.38 26.88 -5.44
CA SER A 2 52.64 25.68 -5.08
C SER A 2 51.37 25.60 -5.93
N ASN A 3 51.17 24.50 -6.65
CA ASN A 3 49.87 24.19 -7.23
C ASN A 3 49.21 23.14 -6.36
N GLU A 4 48.16 23.58 -5.68
CA GLU A 4 47.19 22.78 -4.93
C GLU A 4 46.58 21.72 -5.86
N ILE A 5 46.73 20.47 -5.45
CA ILE A 5 45.90 19.37 -5.92
C ILE A 5 44.65 19.44 -5.06
N ASP A 6 43.53 19.84 -5.66
CA ASP A 6 42.20 19.83 -5.05
C ASP A 6 41.93 18.45 -4.44
N ASP A 7 41.96 18.41 -3.11
CA ASP A 7 41.60 17.28 -2.27
C ASP A 7 40.08 17.11 -2.36
N ILE A 8 39.63 16.20 -3.24
CA ILE A 8 38.24 15.75 -3.26
C ILE A 8 38.03 14.91 -2.00
N GLN A 9 37.70 15.60 -0.90
CA GLN A 9 37.28 14.95 0.33
C GLN A 9 36.00 14.15 0.04
N PRO A 10 35.97 12.84 0.36
CA PRO A 10 34.71 12.10 0.34
C PRO A 10 33.77 12.72 1.37
N GLU A 11 32.55 13.07 0.97
CA GLU A 11 31.49 13.51 1.88
C GLU A 11 31.40 12.55 3.06
N GLN A 12 31.90 13.00 4.21
CA GLN A 12 31.81 12.29 5.47
C GLN A 12 30.33 12.17 5.81
N HIS A 13 29.83 10.94 5.77
CA HIS A 13 28.54 10.57 6.30
C HIS A 13 28.48 11.06 7.76
N ASN A 14 27.72 12.12 8.01
CA ASN A 14 27.72 12.83 9.27
C ASN A 14 27.38 11.85 10.40
N SER A 15 28.38 11.58 11.22
CA SER A 15 28.40 10.60 12.29
C SER A 15 27.49 11.02 13.44
N SER A 16 26.17 10.85 13.30
CA SER A 16 25.22 10.99 14.43
C SER A 16 25.24 9.80 15.40
N ASP A 17 25.95 8.72 15.05
CA ASP A 17 26.18 7.55 15.92
C ASP A 17 27.52 7.62 16.69
N ALA A 18 28.26 8.73 16.58
CA ALA A 18 29.44 8.97 17.41
C ALA A 18 29.02 9.18 18.88
N GLN A 19 29.06 8.08 19.63
CA GLN A 19 29.11 7.97 21.10
C GLN A 19 27.88 8.44 21.90
N LEU A 20 26.69 7.94 21.57
CA LEU A 20 25.58 7.92 22.54
C LEU A 20 25.89 6.88 23.64
N SER A 21 25.69 7.24 24.91
CA SER A 21 25.81 6.27 25.99
C SER A 21 24.73 5.18 25.84
N PRO A 22 24.96 3.94 26.31
CA PRO A 22 23.95 2.88 26.25
C PRO A 22 22.60 3.28 26.86
N GLN A 23 22.63 4.12 27.91
CA GLN A 23 21.43 4.67 28.53
C GLN A 23 20.68 5.63 27.59
N GLN A 24 21.39 6.53 26.90
CA GLN A 24 20.80 7.46 25.93
C GLN A 24 20.21 6.71 24.72
N GLN A 25 20.89 5.66 24.25
CA GLN A 25 20.35 4.79 23.19
C GLN A 25 19.06 4.09 23.64
N GLY A 26 19.05 3.52 24.85
CA GLY A 26 17.85 2.90 25.42
C GLY A 26 16.68 3.87 25.55
N GLN A 27 16.94 5.11 25.97
CA GLN A 27 15.92 6.14 26.07
C GLN A 27 15.34 6.52 24.70
N ARG A 28 16.18 6.69 23.67
CA ARG A 28 15.71 6.97 22.30
C ARG A 28 14.84 5.83 21.75
N LEU A 29 15.21 4.58 21.98
CA LEU A 29 14.41 3.43 21.55
C LEU A 29 13.06 3.36 22.28
N LYS A 30 13.03 3.65 23.59
CA LYS A 30 11.79 3.72 24.36
C LYS A 30 10.87 4.83 23.86
N GLU A 31 11.42 6.00 23.54
CA GLU A 31 10.67 7.10 22.96
C GLU A 31 10.09 6.75 21.58
N LEU A 32 10.90 6.13 20.71
CA LEU A 32 10.43 5.62 19.42
C LEU A 32 9.28 4.62 19.60
N ALA A 33 9.45 3.65 20.49
CA ALA A 33 8.44 2.64 20.77
C ALA A 33 7.13 3.27 21.20
N LEU A 34 7.16 4.18 22.18
CA LEU A 34 5.95 4.83 22.72
C LEU A 34 5.26 5.70 21.68
N VAL A 35 6.02 6.49 20.93
CA VAL A 35 5.48 7.35 19.86
C VAL A 35 4.83 6.51 18.79
N PHE A 36 5.56 5.58 18.18
CA PHE A 36 5.03 4.81 17.05
C PHE A 36 3.94 3.82 17.46
N PHE A 37 3.98 3.30 18.69
CA PHE A 37 2.86 2.52 19.24
C PHE A 37 1.60 3.36 19.39
N LYS A 38 1.71 4.59 19.93
CA LYS A 38 0.59 5.54 19.98
C LYS A 38 0.11 5.91 18.58
N LEU A 39 1.00 6.19 17.64
CA LEU A 39 0.60 6.51 16.27
C LEU A 39 -0.12 5.33 15.61
N GLY A 40 0.35 4.11 15.82
CA GLY A 40 -0.30 2.92 15.29
C GLY A 40 -1.72 2.67 15.84
N THR A 41 -2.07 3.22 17.01
CA THR A 41 -3.43 3.11 17.59
C THR A 41 -4.36 4.26 17.21
N ILE A 42 -3.85 5.41 16.74
CA ILE A 42 -4.67 6.61 16.48
C ILE A 42 -4.59 7.15 15.05
N ALA A 43 -3.68 6.63 14.22
CA ALA A 43 -3.48 7.12 12.87
C ALA A 43 -4.60 6.61 11.94
N PHE A 44 -5.72 7.34 11.89
CA PHE A 44 -6.81 7.10 10.94
C PHE A 44 -6.67 8.00 9.70
N GLY A 45 -7.28 7.59 8.59
CA GLY A 45 -7.40 8.44 7.40
C GLY A 45 -6.35 8.21 6.31
N GLY A 46 -5.58 7.13 6.41
CA GLY A 46 -4.67 6.67 5.36
C GLY A 46 -3.36 7.45 5.28
N PRO A 47 -2.54 7.22 4.24
CA PRO A 47 -1.13 7.64 4.24
C PRO A 47 -0.92 9.14 4.42
N ALA A 48 -1.74 10.00 3.82
CA ALA A 48 -1.61 11.45 3.98
C ALA A 48 -1.86 11.90 5.43
N ALA A 49 -2.85 11.29 6.10
CA ALA A 49 -3.14 11.58 7.51
C ALA A 49 -2.00 11.05 8.41
N HIS A 50 -1.48 9.86 8.13
CA HIS A 50 -0.34 9.31 8.87
C HIS A 50 0.88 10.21 8.76
N ILE A 51 1.20 10.67 7.54
CA ILE A 51 2.32 11.58 7.29
C ILE A 51 2.11 12.91 8.04
N ALA A 52 0.90 13.47 8.02
CA ALA A 52 0.60 14.71 8.75
C ALA A 52 0.73 14.55 10.27
N ILE A 53 0.30 13.41 10.82
CA ILE A 53 0.46 13.10 12.25
C ILE A 53 1.94 12.88 12.61
N MET A 54 2.70 12.23 11.72
CA MET A 54 4.15 12.07 11.89
C MET A 54 4.87 13.41 11.82
N ASP A 55 4.51 14.31 10.89
CA ASP A 55 5.03 15.69 10.85
C ASP A 55 4.74 16.45 12.15
N ASP A 56 3.51 16.40 12.64
CA ASP A 56 3.15 17.06 13.91
C ASP A 56 3.96 16.51 15.10
N GLU A 57 4.05 15.19 15.24
CA GLU A 57 4.69 14.57 16.40
C GLU A 57 6.22 14.63 16.33
N VAL A 58 6.82 14.33 15.17
CA VAL A 58 8.27 14.18 14.99
C VAL A 58 8.96 15.51 14.69
N VAL A 59 8.34 16.35 13.86
CA VAL A 59 8.88 17.68 13.53
C VAL A 59 8.41 18.69 14.56
N LYS A 60 7.10 18.98 14.65
CA LYS A 60 6.61 20.14 15.42
C LYS A 60 6.73 19.98 16.94
N ARG A 61 6.25 18.87 17.49
CA ARG A 61 6.21 18.67 18.94
C ARG A 61 7.57 18.30 19.52
N ARG A 62 8.27 17.38 18.86
CA ARG A 62 9.50 16.79 19.43
C ARG A 62 10.79 17.28 18.77
N GLN A 63 10.71 17.93 17.60
CA GLN A 63 11.87 18.49 16.90
C GLN A 63 12.99 17.46 16.69
N TRP A 64 12.62 16.23 16.33
CA TRP A 64 13.57 15.15 16.06
C TRP A 64 14.31 15.35 14.74
N MET A 65 13.69 16.05 13.80
CA MET A 65 14.23 16.41 12.50
C MET A 65 13.52 17.65 11.95
N SER A 66 14.13 18.30 10.95
CA SER A 66 13.50 19.42 10.26
C SER A 66 12.40 18.95 9.29
N HIS A 67 11.57 19.90 8.86
CA HIS A 67 10.54 19.63 7.86
C HIS A 67 11.17 19.24 6.50
N GLU A 68 12.29 19.85 6.11
CA GLU A 68 12.98 19.47 4.86
C GLU A 68 13.47 18.02 4.92
N LYS A 69 14.08 17.62 6.04
CA LYS A 69 14.55 16.26 6.23
C LYS A 69 13.40 15.25 6.17
N LEU A 70 12.24 15.56 6.75
CA LEU A 70 11.05 14.71 6.63
C LEU A 70 10.59 14.58 5.18
N LEU A 71 10.57 15.68 4.42
CA LEU A 71 10.23 15.68 3.00
C LEU A 71 11.22 14.86 2.16
N ASP A 72 12.50 14.88 2.51
CA ASP A 72 13.51 14.03 1.86
C ASP A 72 13.25 12.55 2.12
N LEU A 73 12.96 12.15 3.36
CA LEU A 73 12.59 10.78 3.71
C LEU A 73 11.29 10.34 3.01
N LEU A 74 10.32 11.24 2.89
CA LEU A 74 9.11 11.01 2.09
C LEU A 74 9.43 10.84 0.61
N GLY A 75 10.37 11.61 0.08
CA GLY A 75 10.88 11.46 -1.29
C GLY A 75 11.47 10.06 -1.50
N VAL A 76 12.30 9.60 -0.58
CA VAL A 76 12.90 8.26 -0.57
C VAL A 76 11.83 7.17 -0.57
N THR A 77 10.88 7.29 0.35
CA THR A 77 9.76 6.36 0.52
C THR A 77 8.94 6.18 -0.76
N ASN A 78 8.80 7.23 -1.57
CA ASN A 78 8.06 7.13 -2.85
C ASN A 78 8.85 6.45 -3.99
N LEU A 79 10.13 6.15 -3.79
CA LEU A 79 11.00 5.52 -4.78
C LEU A 79 11.16 4.01 -4.57
N ILE A 80 10.85 3.51 -3.37
CA ILE A 80 10.92 2.10 -3.02
C ILE A 80 9.51 1.49 -2.96
N PRO A 81 9.36 0.21 -3.31
CA PRO A 81 8.09 -0.47 -3.17
C PRO A 81 7.82 -0.76 -1.69
N GLY A 82 6.65 -0.34 -1.21
CA GLY A 82 6.16 -0.66 0.11
C GLY A 82 5.03 0.28 0.59
N PRO A 83 4.56 0.07 1.82
CA PRO A 83 3.56 0.92 2.45
C PRO A 83 4.17 2.24 2.93
N ASN A 84 3.91 3.34 2.20
CA ASN A 84 4.56 4.64 2.43
C ASN A 84 4.56 5.11 3.89
N SER A 85 3.43 5.04 4.60
CA SER A 85 3.40 5.53 5.99
C SER A 85 4.27 4.69 6.92
N THR A 86 4.36 3.38 6.67
CA THR A 86 5.19 2.47 7.47
C THR A 86 6.66 2.66 7.14
N GLU A 87 7.01 2.80 5.86
CA GLU A 87 8.38 3.09 5.43
C GLU A 87 8.89 4.40 6.00
N LEU A 88 8.04 5.44 6.05
CA LEU A 88 8.41 6.68 6.71
C LEU A 88 8.68 6.48 8.21
N ALA A 89 7.86 5.70 8.91
CA ALA A 89 8.10 5.35 10.31
C ALA A 89 9.45 4.62 10.49
N ILE A 90 9.73 3.66 9.61
CA ILE A 90 10.97 2.88 9.57
C ILE A 90 12.18 3.81 9.33
N HIS A 91 12.08 4.74 8.39
CA HIS A 91 13.11 5.76 8.11
C HIS A 91 13.34 6.70 9.29
N ILE A 92 12.27 7.21 9.93
CA ILE A 92 12.38 8.06 11.12
C ILE A 92 13.06 7.30 12.26
N GLY A 93 12.72 6.01 12.43
CA GLY A 93 13.38 5.13 13.39
C GLY A 93 14.88 4.99 13.12
N TYR A 94 15.24 4.76 11.85
CA TYR A 94 16.62 4.65 11.42
C TYR A 94 17.42 5.93 11.69
N GLU A 95 16.88 7.09 11.33
CA GLU A 95 17.54 8.39 11.54
C GLU A 95 17.75 8.70 13.04
N ARG A 96 16.84 8.25 13.92
CA ARG A 96 16.92 8.56 15.36
C ARG A 96 17.83 7.61 16.16
N ALA A 97 17.82 6.33 15.84
CA ALA A 97 18.52 5.30 16.63
C ALA A 97 19.08 4.13 15.77
N GLY A 98 19.42 4.40 14.52
CA GLY A 98 20.03 3.46 13.59
C GLY A 98 19.18 2.21 13.35
N TRP A 99 19.84 1.09 13.09
CA TRP A 99 19.20 -0.20 12.81
C TRP A 99 18.19 -0.65 13.89
N ARG A 100 18.48 -0.40 15.17
CA ARG A 100 17.55 -0.74 16.26
C ARG A 100 16.31 0.15 16.22
N GLY A 101 16.50 1.45 15.97
CA GLY A 101 15.40 2.40 15.84
C GLY A 101 14.47 2.06 14.69
N LEU A 102 15.04 1.62 13.56
CA LEU A 102 14.30 1.13 12.39
C LEU A 102 13.31 0.03 12.76
N PHE A 103 13.78 -1.04 13.40
CA PHE A 103 12.92 -2.17 13.79
C PHE A 103 11.88 -1.77 14.83
N VAL A 104 12.27 -0.97 15.83
CA VAL A 104 11.38 -0.54 16.90
C VAL A 104 10.26 0.35 16.36
N ALA A 105 10.59 1.39 15.59
CA ALA A 105 9.60 2.32 15.05
C ALA A 105 8.61 1.62 14.12
N GLY A 106 9.12 0.83 13.16
CA GLY A 106 8.27 0.10 12.23
C GLY A 106 7.37 -0.91 12.94
N SER A 107 7.92 -1.73 13.83
CA SER A 107 7.15 -2.78 14.52
C SER A 107 6.10 -2.17 15.45
N CYS A 108 6.44 -1.13 16.21
CA CYS A 108 5.49 -0.45 17.09
C CYS A 108 4.39 0.28 16.30
N PHE A 109 4.65 0.73 15.08
CA PHE A 109 3.62 1.30 14.22
C PHE A 109 2.65 0.23 13.65
N ILE A 110 3.16 -0.96 13.32
CA ILE A 110 2.38 -2.05 12.71
C ILE A 110 1.59 -2.86 13.75
N LEU A 111 2.23 -3.24 14.86
CA LEU A 111 1.68 -4.17 15.86
C LEU A 111 0.29 -3.80 16.41
N PRO A 112 0.01 -2.56 16.87
CA PRO A 112 -1.32 -2.22 17.38
C PRO A 112 -2.39 -2.37 16.29
N ALA A 113 -2.10 -1.91 15.07
CA ALA A 113 -3.01 -2.04 13.93
C ALA A 113 -3.24 -3.51 13.56
N MET A 114 -2.18 -4.32 13.53
CA MET A 114 -2.25 -5.77 13.32
C MET A 114 -3.16 -6.44 14.37
N VAL A 115 -3.00 -6.12 15.65
CA VAL A 115 -3.80 -6.72 16.74
C VAL A 115 -5.28 -6.34 16.60
N ILE A 116 -5.60 -5.08 16.29
CA ILE A 116 -6.98 -4.64 16.07
C ILE A 116 -7.60 -5.39 14.89
N VAL A 117 -6.92 -5.42 13.74
CA VAL A 117 -7.42 -6.14 12.55
C VAL A 117 -7.57 -7.63 12.81
N TRP A 118 -6.62 -8.24 13.51
CA TRP A 118 -6.67 -9.67 13.85
C TRP A 118 -7.88 -9.97 14.74
N ILE A 119 -8.15 -9.16 15.77
CA ILE A 119 -9.35 -9.33 16.60
C ILE A 119 -10.61 -9.21 15.74
N MET A 120 -10.67 -8.23 14.84
CA MET A 120 -11.80 -8.08 13.92
C MET A 120 -11.94 -9.29 12.98
N ALA A 121 -10.83 -9.86 12.50
CA ALA A 121 -10.82 -11.07 11.68
C ALA A 121 -11.34 -12.29 12.43
N ALA A 122 -10.94 -12.45 13.69
CA ALA A 122 -11.42 -13.54 14.55
C ALA A 122 -12.92 -13.42 14.84
N ILE A 123 -13.41 -12.20 15.08
CA ILE A 123 -14.84 -11.92 15.23
C ILE A 123 -15.57 -12.23 13.92
N TYR A 124 -15.09 -11.70 12.80
CA TYR A 124 -15.69 -11.93 11.48
C TYR A 124 -15.79 -13.42 11.16
N ALA A 125 -14.71 -14.19 11.30
CA ALA A 125 -14.71 -15.61 10.95
C ALA A 125 -15.72 -16.42 11.78
N ARG A 126 -15.98 -16.00 13.03
CA ARG A 126 -16.95 -16.63 13.94
C ARG A 126 -18.39 -16.22 13.68
N TYR A 127 -18.62 -14.99 13.21
CA TYR A 127 -19.98 -14.40 13.07
C TYR A 127 -20.39 -14.10 11.62
N GLN A 128 -19.58 -14.45 10.61
CA GLN A 128 -19.91 -14.22 9.19
C GLN A 128 -21.20 -14.93 8.74
N SER A 129 -21.60 -16.01 9.42
CA SER A 129 -22.86 -16.72 9.16
C SER A 129 -24.08 -16.08 9.82
N VAL A 130 -23.87 -15.01 10.60
CA VAL A 130 -24.93 -14.30 11.30
C VAL A 130 -25.47 -13.21 10.37
N PRO A 131 -26.78 -13.21 10.06
CA PRO A 131 -27.38 -12.24 9.13
C PRO A 131 -27.03 -10.78 9.47
N GLN A 132 -26.96 -10.47 10.77
CA GLN A 132 -26.01 -9.58 11.47
C GLN A 132 -25.09 -8.74 10.59
N VAL A 133 -24.07 -9.47 10.16
CA VAL A 133 -22.85 -8.95 9.56
C VAL A 133 -23.08 -8.66 8.08
N GLU A 134 -23.98 -9.39 7.44
CA GLU A 134 -24.32 -9.24 6.02
C GLU A 134 -24.93 -7.86 5.73
N TRP A 135 -25.86 -7.38 6.56
CA TRP A 135 -26.53 -6.09 6.36
C TRP A 135 -25.62 -4.90 6.63
N LEU A 136 -24.74 -5.01 7.63
CA LEU A 136 -23.73 -3.99 7.90
C LEU A 136 -22.84 -3.81 6.65
N LEU A 137 -22.40 -4.93 6.07
CA LEU A 137 -21.53 -4.93 4.90
C LEU A 137 -22.26 -4.49 3.63
N TYR A 138 -23.56 -4.77 3.49
CA TYR A 138 -24.38 -4.29 2.37
C TYR A 138 -24.31 -2.76 2.22
N GLY A 139 -24.40 -2.00 3.31
CA GLY A 139 -24.29 -0.54 3.27
C GLY A 139 -22.85 -0.02 3.20
N ILE A 140 -21.87 -0.79 3.65
CA ILE A 140 -20.44 -0.43 3.58
C ILE A 140 -19.87 -0.59 2.16
N LYS A 141 -20.21 -1.67 1.45
CA LYS A 141 -19.69 -1.98 0.10
C LYS A 141 -19.77 -0.78 -0.88
N PRO A 142 -20.91 -0.09 -1.07
CA PRO A 142 -20.98 1.07 -1.96
C PRO A 142 -20.09 2.25 -1.53
N VAL A 143 -19.86 2.42 -0.22
CA VAL A 143 -18.92 3.42 0.31
C VAL A 143 -17.48 3.08 -0.08
N ILE A 144 -17.10 1.80 0.01
CA ILE A 144 -15.77 1.34 -0.41
C ILE A 144 -15.54 1.62 -1.89
N ILE A 145 -16.53 1.40 -2.75
CA ILE A 145 -16.42 1.76 -4.17
C ILE A 145 -16.15 3.26 -4.35
N ALA A 146 -16.83 4.13 -3.60
CA ALA A 146 -16.57 5.57 -3.64
C ALA A 146 -15.14 5.94 -3.21
N ILE A 147 -14.61 5.27 -2.18
CA ILE A 147 -13.23 5.46 -1.71
C ILE A 147 -12.22 4.98 -2.76
N VAL A 148 -12.46 3.81 -3.35
CA VAL A 148 -11.63 3.23 -4.41
C VAL A 148 -11.63 4.15 -5.65
N LEU A 149 -12.78 4.70 -6.04
CA LEU A 149 -12.89 5.69 -7.12
C LEU A 149 -12.10 6.97 -6.82
N GLN A 150 -12.12 7.46 -5.57
CA GLN A 150 -11.29 8.61 -5.19
C GLN A 150 -9.80 8.29 -5.30
N ALA A 151 -9.41 7.10 -4.87
CA ALA A 151 -8.03 6.65 -4.97
C ALA A 151 -7.60 6.48 -6.44
N LEU A 152 -8.46 5.93 -7.29
CA LEU A 152 -8.25 5.82 -8.73
C LEU A 152 -8.05 7.20 -9.37
N TRP A 153 -8.86 8.18 -8.98
CA TRP A 153 -8.72 9.56 -9.45
C TRP A 153 -7.41 10.22 -8.99
N LYS A 154 -7.04 10.05 -7.72
CA LYS A 154 -5.77 10.57 -7.18
C LYS A 154 -4.56 9.93 -7.86
N LEU A 155 -4.61 8.62 -8.11
CA LEU A 155 -3.58 7.91 -8.84
C LEU A 155 -3.55 8.36 -10.30
N GLY A 156 -4.70 8.52 -10.94
CA GLY A 156 -4.83 8.97 -12.33
C GLY A 156 -4.16 10.31 -12.58
N LYS A 157 -4.38 11.30 -11.70
CA LYS A 157 -3.70 12.60 -11.76
C LYS A 157 -2.17 12.51 -11.65
N LYS A 158 -1.65 11.47 -10.99
CA LYS A 158 -0.21 11.25 -10.82
C LYS A 158 0.37 10.33 -11.89
N ALA A 159 -0.41 9.41 -12.44
CA ALA A 159 0.05 8.38 -13.35
C ALA A 159 -0.10 8.79 -14.82
N ALA A 160 -1.22 9.42 -15.19
CA ALA A 160 -1.50 9.87 -16.56
C ALA A 160 -1.03 11.32 -16.78
N LYS A 161 0.29 11.53 -16.79
CA LYS A 161 0.91 12.87 -16.95
C LYS A 161 1.09 13.25 -18.42
N ASP A 162 1.27 12.26 -19.28
CA ASP A 162 1.67 12.40 -20.68
C ASP A 162 1.08 11.28 -21.55
N ILE A 163 1.09 11.48 -22.87
CA ILE A 163 0.49 10.54 -23.83
C ILE A 163 1.01 9.10 -23.64
N PRO A 164 2.34 8.84 -23.52
CA PRO A 164 2.87 7.51 -23.25
C PRO A 164 2.25 6.84 -22.02
N THR A 165 2.17 7.58 -20.90
CA THR A 165 1.58 7.04 -19.67
C THR A 165 0.08 6.81 -19.76
N THR A 166 -0.67 7.67 -20.46
CA THR A 166 -2.11 7.49 -20.64
C THR A 166 -2.41 6.29 -21.54
N VAL A 167 -1.70 6.15 -22.66
CA VAL A 167 -1.82 5.00 -23.56
C VAL A 167 -1.43 3.71 -22.83
N ALA A 168 -0.34 3.73 -22.07
CA ALA A 168 0.08 2.61 -21.23
C ALA A 168 -0.99 2.20 -20.20
N GLY A 169 -1.64 3.17 -19.55
CA GLY A 169 -2.73 2.88 -18.61
C GLY A 169 -3.93 2.21 -19.27
N VAL A 170 -4.37 2.72 -20.44
CA VAL A 170 -5.46 2.11 -21.22
C VAL A 170 -5.08 0.70 -21.68
N ALA A 171 -3.87 0.53 -22.22
CA ALA A 171 -3.37 -0.77 -22.65
C ALA A 171 -3.31 -1.77 -21.48
N ALA A 172 -2.90 -1.32 -20.29
CA ALA A 172 -2.89 -2.13 -19.09
C ALA A 172 -4.31 -2.54 -18.65
N THR A 173 -5.31 -1.65 -18.74
CA THR A 173 -6.72 -2.02 -18.48
C THR A 173 -7.21 -3.08 -19.46
N VAL A 174 -6.89 -2.96 -20.76
CA VAL A 174 -7.28 -3.97 -21.75
C VAL A 174 -6.59 -5.29 -21.46
N ALA A 175 -5.28 -5.28 -21.23
CA ALA A 175 -4.50 -6.48 -20.91
C ALA A 175 -4.99 -7.19 -19.64
N PHE A 176 -5.40 -6.42 -18.63
CA PHE A 176 -6.04 -6.93 -17.43
C PHE A 176 -7.28 -7.79 -17.76
N PHE A 177 -8.20 -7.28 -18.58
CA PHE A 177 -9.39 -8.06 -18.98
C PHE A 177 -9.06 -9.25 -19.91
N LEU A 178 -7.87 -9.27 -20.51
CA LEU A 178 -7.36 -10.42 -21.26
C LEU A 178 -6.70 -11.48 -20.36
N GLY A 179 -6.63 -11.25 -19.05
CA GLY A 179 -6.09 -12.21 -18.08
C GLY A 179 -4.55 -12.24 -17.99
N THR A 180 -3.86 -11.16 -18.37
CA THR A 180 -2.40 -11.09 -18.24
C THR A 180 -1.96 -10.94 -16.78
N HIS A 181 -0.85 -11.60 -16.40
CA HIS A 181 -0.25 -11.47 -15.06
C HIS A 181 0.12 -10.02 -14.73
N GLU A 182 -0.37 -9.53 -13.60
CA GLU A 182 -0.30 -8.12 -13.17
C GLU A 182 1.13 -7.66 -12.92
N ILE A 183 1.96 -8.49 -12.28
CA ILE A 183 3.38 -8.16 -12.08
C ILE A 183 4.10 -8.04 -13.40
N LEU A 184 3.87 -9.00 -14.30
CA LEU A 184 4.49 -9.00 -15.61
C LEU A 184 4.00 -7.79 -16.42
N LEU A 185 2.71 -7.45 -16.32
CA LEU A 185 2.14 -6.27 -16.92
C LEU A 185 2.79 -4.99 -16.37
N LEU A 186 2.95 -4.86 -15.06
CA LEU A 186 3.64 -3.71 -14.44
C LEU A 186 5.08 -3.57 -14.90
N LEU A 187 5.80 -4.68 -14.97
CA LEU A 187 7.20 -4.70 -15.37
C LEU A 187 7.36 -4.38 -16.86
N LEU A 188 6.52 -4.98 -17.73
CA LEU A 188 6.53 -4.73 -19.16
C LEU A 188 6.09 -3.30 -19.50
N VAL A 189 5.00 -2.82 -18.90
CA VAL A 189 4.52 -1.45 -19.13
C VAL A 189 5.51 -0.43 -18.54
N GLY A 190 6.07 -0.72 -17.37
CA GLY A 190 7.19 0.04 -16.78
C GLY A 190 8.35 0.18 -17.75
N ALA A 191 8.86 -0.95 -18.27
CA ALA A 191 9.97 -0.96 -19.22
C ALA A 191 9.60 -0.31 -20.57
N ALA A 192 8.39 -0.50 -21.07
CA ALA A 192 7.94 0.11 -22.32
C ALA A 192 7.88 1.64 -22.22
N VAL A 193 7.28 2.18 -21.15
CA VAL A 193 7.21 3.64 -20.92
C VAL A 193 8.60 4.22 -20.65
N MET A 194 9.46 3.50 -19.92
CA MET A 194 10.86 3.86 -19.72
C MET A 194 11.60 4.02 -21.06
N LEU A 195 11.48 3.03 -21.95
CA LEU A 195 12.09 3.05 -23.27
C LEU A 195 11.53 4.18 -24.13
N VAL A 196 10.21 4.30 -24.25
CA VAL A 196 9.56 5.34 -25.06
C VAL A 196 9.95 6.74 -24.59
N LYS A 197 9.89 7.02 -23.28
CA LYS A 197 10.25 8.32 -22.72
C LYS A 197 11.72 8.65 -22.92
N ASN A 198 12.61 7.66 -22.78
CA ASN A 198 14.03 7.89 -22.95
C ASN A 198 14.43 8.04 -24.43
N LEU A 199 13.79 7.30 -25.34
CA LEU A 199 13.97 7.44 -26.78
C LEU A 199 13.44 8.78 -27.29
N TRP A 200 12.30 9.25 -26.78
CA TRP A 200 11.76 10.57 -27.12
C TRP A 200 12.57 11.74 -26.54
N ARG A 201 13.21 11.58 -25.38
CA ARG A 201 14.13 12.58 -24.82
C ARG A 201 15.46 12.67 -25.58
N ARG A 202 15.90 11.58 -26.22
CA ARG A 202 17.14 11.49 -27.00
C ARG A 202 16.87 11.52 -28.50
N GLY A 203 16.30 12.61 -29.01
CA GLY A 203 16.32 12.87 -30.45
C GLY A 203 17.77 12.76 -30.98
N ASN A 204 18.03 11.75 -31.82
CA ASN A 204 19.32 11.38 -32.42
C ASN A 204 20.47 11.06 -31.44
N ASN A 205 20.63 9.78 -31.08
CA ASN A 205 21.85 8.99 -31.31
C ASN A 205 21.73 7.66 -30.56
N ILE A 206 21.52 6.60 -31.34
CA ILE A 206 21.43 5.22 -30.86
C ILE A 206 22.83 4.63 -30.85
N THR A 207 23.41 4.51 -29.65
CA THR A 207 24.44 3.51 -29.38
C THR A 207 24.27 3.02 -27.94
N GLY A 208 23.93 1.74 -27.79
CA GLY A 208 23.94 1.03 -26.52
C GLY A 208 22.57 0.80 -25.88
N ALA A 209 21.61 0.22 -26.61
CA ALA A 209 20.48 -0.44 -25.96
C ALA A 209 21.00 -1.77 -25.39
N LEU A 210 21.14 -1.83 -24.07
CA LEU A 210 21.45 -3.04 -23.33
C LEU A 210 20.32 -4.06 -23.59
N LEU A 211 20.58 -5.03 -24.48
CA LEU A 211 19.82 -6.26 -24.54
C LEU A 211 20.18 -7.04 -23.28
N ILE A 212 19.36 -6.91 -22.23
CA ILE A 212 19.34 -7.94 -21.20
C ILE A 212 18.47 -9.06 -21.76
N PRO A 213 19.01 -10.26 -22.03
CA PRO A 213 18.17 -11.41 -22.33
C PRO A 213 17.51 -11.79 -21.01
N PHE A 214 16.27 -11.36 -20.77
CA PHE A 214 15.48 -11.97 -19.71
C PHE A 214 14.94 -13.28 -20.28
N SER A 215 15.79 -14.31 -20.16
CA SER A 215 15.40 -15.70 -20.29
C SER A 215 14.09 -15.88 -19.53
N SER A 216 13.07 -16.32 -20.24
CA SER A 216 11.76 -16.65 -19.71
C SER A 216 11.90 -17.67 -18.57
N VAL A 217 11.87 -17.20 -17.32
CA VAL A 217 11.50 -18.05 -16.19
C VAL A 217 9.99 -18.25 -16.28
N LEU A 218 9.59 -19.11 -17.22
CA LEU A 218 8.32 -19.81 -17.17
C LEU A 218 8.43 -20.83 -16.02
N ALA A 219 8.34 -20.34 -14.79
CA ALA A 219 7.96 -21.19 -13.67
C ALA A 219 6.45 -21.42 -13.78
N GLN A 220 6.07 -22.41 -14.59
CA GLN A 220 4.79 -23.08 -14.43
C GLN A 220 4.83 -23.78 -13.07
N THR A 221 4.27 -23.14 -12.05
CA THR A 221 3.96 -23.83 -10.80
C THR A 221 2.68 -24.62 -11.01
N GLY A 222 2.79 -25.95 -10.94
CA GLY A 222 1.65 -26.85 -11.04
C GLY A 222 0.52 -26.47 -10.08
N VAL A 223 -0.70 -26.79 -10.49
CA VAL A 223 -1.91 -26.63 -9.70
C VAL A 223 -1.74 -27.45 -8.41
N PRO A 224 -1.73 -26.82 -7.21
CA PRO A 224 -1.83 -27.58 -5.99
C PRO A 224 -3.24 -28.19 -5.94
N SER A 225 -3.30 -29.52 -5.85
CA SER A 225 -4.47 -30.21 -5.34
C SER A 225 -4.84 -29.65 -3.96
N ALA A 226 -6.12 -29.72 -3.60
CA ALA A 226 -6.71 -29.20 -2.37
C ALA A 226 -5.99 -29.72 -1.11
N ALA A 227 -4.89 -29.06 -0.76
CA ALA A 227 -4.22 -29.13 0.52
C ALA A 227 -4.50 -27.80 1.24
N SER A 228 -4.65 -27.86 2.56
CA SER A 228 -4.78 -26.69 3.41
C SER A 228 -3.77 -25.60 3.01
N ILE A 229 -4.24 -24.37 2.85
CA ILE A 229 -3.39 -23.24 2.42
C ILE A 229 -2.28 -23.08 3.47
N SER A 230 -1.05 -23.41 3.10
CA SER A 230 0.09 -23.36 4.03
C SER A 230 0.39 -21.92 4.45
N SER A 231 0.73 -21.71 5.71
CA SER A 231 1.16 -20.39 6.19
C SER A 231 2.40 -19.89 5.44
N ALA A 232 3.23 -20.79 4.92
CA ALA A 232 4.35 -20.45 4.05
C ALA A 232 3.89 -19.88 2.70
N SER A 233 2.81 -20.40 2.10
CA SER A 233 2.28 -19.85 0.84
C SER A 233 1.64 -18.47 1.07
N VAL A 234 0.96 -18.27 2.20
CA VAL A 234 0.46 -16.96 2.62
C VAL A 234 1.61 -15.98 2.81
N PHE A 235 2.66 -16.36 3.54
CA PHE A 235 3.84 -15.53 3.74
C PHE A 235 4.49 -15.14 2.41
N LEU A 236 4.79 -16.12 1.54
CA LEU A 236 5.43 -15.87 0.25
C LEU A 236 4.57 -15.02 -0.69
N PHE A 237 3.25 -15.22 -0.66
CA PHE A 237 2.31 -14.40 -1.40
C PHE A 237 2.40 -12.93 -0.96
N PHE A 238 2.28 -12.67 0.35
CA PHE A 238 2.34 -11.31 0.86
C PHE A 238 3.74 -10.70 0.76
N LEU A 239 4.80 -11.52 0.83
CA LEU A 239 6.18 -11.10 0.56
C LEU A 239 6.35 -10.61 -0.89
N LYS A 240 5.81 -11.35 -1.85
CA LYS A 240 5.77 -10.97 -3.27
C LYS A 240 5.04 -9.63 -3.43
N ILE A 241 3.86 -9.50 -2.84
CA ILE A 241 3.06 -8.26 -2.91
C ILE A 241 3.81 -7.09 -2.27
N GLY A 242 4.33 -7.25 -1.05
CA GLY A 242 5.07 -6.21 -0.33
C GLY A 242 6.34 -5.74 -1.05
N SER A 243 6.95 -6.60 -1.87
CA SER A 243 8.17 -6.27 -2.64
C SER A 243 7.91 -5.53 -3.94
N VAL A 244 6.67 -5.56 -4.46
CA VAL A 244 6.33 -5.03 -5.78
C VAL A 244 5.43 -3.80 -5.69
N LEU A 245 4.68 -3.67 -4.60
CA LEU A 245 3.66 -2.64 -4.50
C LEU A 245 4.26 -1.27 -4.25
N TYR A 246 4.04 -0.34 -5.16
CA TYR A 246 4.36 1.08 -4.92
C TYR A 246 3.13 1.81 -4.37
N GLY A 247 3.29 2.49 -3.22
CA GLY A 247 2.38 3.57 -2.84
C GLY A 247 1.35 3.26 -1.76
N SER A 248 0.27 4.06 -1.79
CA SER A 248 -0.66 4.36 -0.69
C SER A 248 -1.65 3.25 -0.31
N GLY A 249 -1.39 1.99 -0.63
CA GLY A 249 -2.25 0.84 -0.29
C GLY A 249 -3.49 0.66 -1.15
N TYR A 250 -3.75 1.55 -2.12
CA TYR A 250 -4.88 1.42 -3.04
C TYR A 250 -4.56 0.52 -4.24
N VAL A 251 -3.30 0.49 -4.68
CA VAL A 251 -2.85 -0.46 -5.72
C VAL A 251 -2.91 -1.90 -5.21
N LEU A 252 -2.78 -2.10 -3.89
CA LEU A 252 -2.87 -3.39 -3.22
C LEU A 252 -4.17 -4.10 -3.56
N LEU A 253 -5.27 -3.35 -3.62
CA LEU A 253 -6.57 -3.89 -3.98
C LEU A 253 -6.56 -4.62 -5.33
N ALA A 254 -5.92 -4.02 -6.32
CA ALA A 254 -5.92 -4.58 -7.67
C ALA A 254 -5.26 -5.97 -7.69
N PHE A 255 -4.14 -6.10 -6.99
CA PHE A 255 -3.44 -7.38 -6.84
C PHE A 255 -4.21 -8.40 -6.01
N LEU A 256 -4.81 -7.97 -4.90
CA LEU A 256 -5.57 -8.89 -4.04
C LEU A 256 -6.80 -9.45 -4.77
N GLN A 257 -7.54 -8.64 -5.54
CA GLN A 257 -8.66 -9.14 -6.34
C GLN A 257 -8.17 -10.16 -7.37
N GLN A 258 -7.14 -9.81 -8.14
CA GLN A 258 -6.70 -10.65 -9.24
C GLN A 258 -6.09 -11.97 -8.77
N ASP A 259 -5.13 -11.91 -7.85
CA ASP A 259 -4.44 -13.12 -7.39
C ASP A 259 -5.32 -13.92 -6.40
N LEU A 260 -5.90 -13.31 -5.36
CA LEU A 260 -6.61 -14.06 -4.33
C LEU A 260 -8.02 -14.48 -4.72
N VAL A 261 -8.73 -13.65 -5.49
CA VAL A 261 -10.11 -13.95 -5.89
C VAL A 261 -10.13 -14.67 -7.22
N GLU A 262 -9.56 -14.09 -8.28
CA GLU A 262 -9.72 -14.67 -9.63
C GLU A 262 -8.81 -15.87 -9.87
N ARG A 263 -7.52 -15.77 -9.53
CA ARG A 263 -6.54 -16.79 -9.89
C ARG A 263 -6.47 -17.94 -8.90
N HIS A 264 -6.26 -17.63 -7.62
CA HIS A 264 -6.13 -18.63 -6.57
C HIS A 264 -7.49 -19.09 -6.03
N GLN A 265 -8.56 -18.30 -6.21
CA GLN A 265 -9.89 -18.58 -5.66
C GLN A 265 -9.84 -18.87 -4.14
N TRP A 266 -8.88 -18.22 -3.46
CA TRP A 266 -8.68 -18.32 -2.02
C TRP A 266 -9.67 -17.48 -1.23
N LEU A 267 -10.20 -16.42 -1.86
CA LEU A 267 -11.21 -15.53 -1.30
C LEU A 267 -12.33 -15.29 -2.31
N THR A 268 -13.51 -14.94 -1.80
CA THR A 268 -14.58 -14.36 -2.61
C THR A 268 -14.39 -12.85 -2.75
N SER A 269 -14.96 -12.24 -3.81
CA SER A 269 -15.01 -10.77 -3.96
C SER A 269 -15.65 -10.08 -2.74
N GLN A 270 -16.59 -10.75 -2.08
CA GLN A 270 -17.21 -10.27 -0.85
C GLN A 270 -16.22 -10.25 0.31
N GLN A 271 -15.52 -11.35 0.58
CA GLN A 271 -14.51 -11.40 1.65
C GLN A 271 -13.38 -10.39 1.42
N LEU A 272 -13.02 -10.12 0.16
CA LEU A 272 -12.05 -9.06 -0.14
C LEU A 272 -12.60 -7.67 0.18
N LEU A 273 -13.85 -7.36 -0.20
CA LEU A 273 -14.50 -6.09 0.16
C LEU A 273 -14.59 -5.91 1.67
N ASP A 274 -14.90 -6.98 2.40
CA ASP A 274 -14.98 -6.98 3.87
C ASP A 274 -13.60 -6.73 4.49
N ALA A 275 -12.55 -7.36 3.96
CA ALA A 275 -11.18 -7.15 4.40
C ALA A 275 -10.74 -5.68 4.20
N ILE A 276 -11.06 -5.09 3.05
CA ILE A 276 -10.76 -3.67 2.77
C ILE A 276 -11.54 -2.77 3.71
N ALA A 277 -12.83 -3.05 3.93
CA ALA A 277 -13.65 -2.26 4.83
C ALA A 277 -13.03 -2.22 6.24
N ILE A 278 -12.66 -3.39 6.76
CA ILE A 278 -12.03 -3.53 8.07
C ILE A 278 -10.67 -2.83 8.10
N GLY A 279 -9.84 -2.99 7.06
CA GLY A 279 -8.56 -2.32 6.95
C GLY A 279 -8.65 -0.79 6.88
N GLN A 280 -9.74 -0.23 6.33
CA GLN A 280 -9.96 1.22 6.23
C GLN A 280 -10.54 1.85 7.50
N VAL A 281 -11.26 1.08 8.32
CA VAL A 281 -11.81 1.54 9.61
C VAL A 281 -10.88 1.29 10.79
N THR A 282 -9.77 0.58 10.56
CA THR A 282 -8.75 0.31 11.59
C THR A 282 -7.67 1.39 11.54
N PRO A 283 -7.19 1.91 12.70
CA PRO A 283 -6.04 2.80 12.71
C PRO A 283 -4.79 2.09 12.20
N GLY A 284 -3.87 2.87 11.64
CA GLY A 284 -2.58 2.39 11.15
C GLY A 284 -2.59 2.06 9.65
N PRO A 285 -1.57 1.34 9.17
CA PRO A 285 -1.38 1.13 7.74
C PRO A 285 -2.51 0.31 7.12
N VAL A 286 -3.10 0.78 6.01
CA VAL A 286 -4.13 0.04 5.24
C VAL A 286 -3.67 -1.38 4.85
N PHE A 287 -2.36 -1.59 4.72
CA PHE A 287 -1.76 -2.88 4.42
C PHE A 287 -2.01 -3.95 5.49
N THR A 288 -2.45 -3.59 6.70
CA THR A 288 -2.91 -4.57 7.71
C THR A 288 -4.16 -5.33 7.27
N THR A 289 -4.81 -4.92 6.17
CA THR A 289 -5.77 -5.77 5.43
C THR A 289 -5.19 -7.17 5.16
N ALA A 290 -3.88 -7.29 4.94
CA ALA A 290 -3.18 -8.57 4.81
C ALA A 290 -3.33 -9.45 6.05
N THR A 291 -3.30 -8.88 7.26
CA THR A 291 -3.52 -9.60 8.53
C THR A 291 -4.89 -10.26 8.55
N PHE A 292 -5.94 -9.52 8.14
CA PHE A 292 -7.30 -10.04 8.05
C PHE A 292 -7.39 -11.19 7.06
N ILE A 293 -6.86 -10.98 5.85
CA ILE A 293 -6.84 -12.00 4.80
C ILE A 293 -6.08 -13.24 5.27
N GLY A 294 -4.88 -13.06 5.82
CA GLY A 294 -4.08 -14.15 6.37
C GLY A 294 -4.84 -14.96 7.42
N TYR A 295 -5.63 -14.28 8.27
CA TYR A 295 -6.50 -14.94 9.23
C TYR A 295 -7.59 -15.79 8.55
N LEU A 296 -8.23 -15.28 7.50
CA LEU A 296 -9.23 -16.07 6.75
C LEU A 296 -8.61 -17.30 6.08
N LEU A 297 -7.36 -17.20 5.61
CA LEU A 297 -6.69 -18.28 4.88
C LEU A 297 -6.14 -19.37 5.80
N ASN A 298 -5.55 -19.01 6.94
CA ASN A 298 -4.89 -19.98 7.83
C ASN A 298 -4.89 -19.53 9.31
N GLY A 299 -5.96 -18.87 9.74
CA GLY A 299 -6.18 -18.46 11.13
C GLY A 299 -5.04 -17.62 11.71
N ASN A 300 -4.74 -17.86 12.99
CA ASN A 300 -3.71 -17.12 13.73
C ASN A 300 -2.34 -17.12 13.03
N VAL A 301 -1.90 -18.27 12.52
CA VAL A 301 -0.58 -18.39 11.87
C VAL A 301 -0.58 -17.66 10.52
N GLY A 302 -1.68 -17.75 9.77
CA GLY A 302 -1.85 -17.01 8.52
C GLY A 302 -1.84 -15.48 8.73
N ALA A 303 -2.46 -14.98 9.81
CA ALA A 303 -2.47 -13.55 10.14
C ALA A 303 -1.04 -13.01 10.38
N VAL A 304 -0.24 -13.74 11.17
CA VAL A 304 1.17 -13.41 11.42
C VAL A 304 1.99 -13.50 10.13
N ALA A 305 1.85 -14.62 9.40
CA ALA A 305 2.56 -14.87 8.15
C ALA A 305 2.29 -13.77 7.11
N ALA A 306 1.04 -13.37 6.93
CA ALA A 306 0.67 -12.30 6.01
C ALA A 306 1.23 -10.94 6.43
N THR A 307 1.19 -10.63 7.73
CA THR A 307 1.70 -9.37 8.26
C THR A 307 3.21 -9.27 8.09
N ILE A 308 3.95 -10.30 8.50
CA ILE A 308 5.41 -10.32 8.31
C ILE A 308 5.72 -10.28 6.81
N GLY A 309 5.05 -11.10 6.00
CA GLY A 309 5.26 -11.14 4.55
C GLY A 309 5.11 -9.77 3.90
N ILE A 310 4.01 -9.06 4.15
CA ILE A 310 3.73 -7.80 3.45
C ILE A 310 4.62 -6.64 3.90
N PHE A 311 5.06 -6.61 5.16
CA PHE A 311 5.85 -5.51 5.70
C PHE A 311 7.37 -5.76 5.68
N LEU A 312 7.83 -7.01 5.70
CA LEU A 312 9.26 -7.34 5.73
C LEU A 312 10.08 -6.69 4.60
N PRO A 313 9.61 -6.61 3.34
CA PRO A 313 10.34 -5.93 2.28
C PRO A 313 10.65 -4.48 2.63
N ALA A 314 9.73 -3.74 3.24
CA ALA A 314 9.96 -2.35 3.64
C ALA A 314 11.11 -2.22 4.66
N PHE A 315 11.19 -3.12 5.66
CA PHE A 315 12.30 -3.11 6.62
C PHE A 315 13.65 -3.35 5.94
N VAL A 316 13.69 -4.31 5.01
CA VAL A 316 14.89 -4.67 4.26
C VAL A 316 15.29 -3.56 3.30
N LEU A 317 14.34 -3.05 2.52
CA LEU A 317 14.57 -2.03 1.51
C LEU A 317 15.01 -0.71 2.15
N VAL A 318 14.34 -0.24 3.21
CA VAL A 318 14.78 0.97 3.92
C VAL A 318 16.18 0.80 4.52
N GLY A 319 16.48 -0.36 5.10
CA GLY A 319 17.80 -0.64 5.67
C GLY A 319 18.93 -0.67 4.64
N ILE A 320 18.66 -1.19 3.43
CA ILE A 320 19.68 -1.39 2.38
C ILE A 320 19.79 -0.19 1.43
N LEU A 321 18.68 0.45 1.06
CA LEU A 321 18.63 1.43 -0.03
C LEU A 321 18.99 2.85 0.38
N ASN A 322 19.14 3.16 1.67
CA ASN A 322 19.47 4.52 2.12
C ASN A 322 20.68 5.16 1.38
N PRO A 323 21.76 4.43 1.04
CA PRO A 323 22.90 4.99 0.28
C PRO A 323 22.64 5.21 -1.23
N TRP A 324 21.65 4.53 -1.82
CA TRP A 324 21.44 4.48 -3.28
C TRP A 324 20.34 5.40 -3.77
N VAL A 325 19.53 5.92 -2.85
CA VAL A 325 18.36 6.75 -3.15
C VAL A 325 18.71 8.04 -3.92
N PRO A 326 19.78 8.79 -3.59
CA PRO A 326 20.13 10.00 -4.35
C PRO A 326 20.41 9.69 -5.83
N LYS A 327 21.06 8.55 -6.12
CA LYS A 327 21.39 8.11 -7.48
C LYS A 327 20.15 7.67 -8.26
N LEU A 328 19.21 6.98 -7.59
CA LEU A 328 17.98 6.52 -8.22
C LEU A 328 17.05 7.69 -8.58
N ARG A 329 16.98 8.71 -7.71
CA ARG A 329 16.16 9.92 -7.92
C ARG A 329 16.60 10.76 -9.12
N GLN A 330 17.89 10.75 -9.45
CA GLN A 330 18.46 11.56 -10.55
C GLN A 330 18.44 10.86 -11.91
N SER A 331 18.15 9.56 -11.97
CA SER A 331 18.18 8.79 -13.21
C SER A 331 16.89 8.98 -14.05
N PRO A 332 16.99 9.49 -15.30
CA PRO A 332 15.84 9.62 -16.20
C PRO A 332 15.15 8.29 -16.52
N TRP A 333 15.94 7.21 -16.54
CA TRP A 333 15.48 5.85 -16.79
C TRP A 333 14.65 5.32 -15.62
N ALA A 334 15.11 5.49 -14.38
CA ALA A 334 14.36 5.07 -13.20
C ALA A 334 13.02 5.83 -13.11
N SER A 335 13.04 7.14 -13.37
CA SER A 335 11.82 7.95 -13.43
C SER A 335 10.84 7.47 -14.51
N GLY A 336 11.33 7.14 -15.71
CA GLY A 336 10.49 6.63 -16.80
C GLY A 336 9.86 5.27 -16.50
N PHE A 337 10.63 4.38 -15.86
CA PHE A 337 10.13 3.08 -15.40
C PHE A 337 9.02 3.24 -14.36
N LEU A 338 9.26 4.05 -13.33
CA LEU A 338 8.28 4.31 -12.27
C LEU A 338 7.01 4.97 -12.82
N ASP A 339 7.12 5.89 -13.79
CA ASP A 339 5.96 6.46 -14.47
C ASP A 339 5.13 5.37 -15.20
N GLY A 340 5.78 4.40 -15.85
CA GLY A 340 5.11 3.27 -16.48
C GLY A 340 4.46 2.30 -15.48
N VAL A 341 5.15 1.98 -14.38
CA VAL A 341 4.59 1.17 -13.29
C VAL A 341 3.35 1.84 -12.69
N ASN A 342 3.38 3.16 -12.49
CA ASN A 342 2.21 3.92 -12.03
C ASN A 342 1.07 3.90 -13.05
N ALA A 343 1.37 4.01 -14.35
CA ALA A 343 0.37 3.90 -15.41
C ALA A 343 -0.28 2.51 -15.48
N ALA A 344 0.49 1.44 -15.41
CA ALA A 344 -0.07 0.09 -15.34
C ALA A 344 -0.87 -0.14 -14.06
N SER A 345 -0.41 0.37 -12.92
CA SER A 345 -1.16 0.31 -11.66
C SER A 345 -2.51 1.01 -11.77
N LEU A 346 -2.56 2.17 -12.44
CA LEU A 346 -3.82 2.85 -12.76
C LEU A 346 -4.74 1.95 -13.60
N GLY A 347 -4.22 1.36 -14.67
CA GLY A 347 -4.99 0.52 -15.57
C GLY A 347 -5.58 -0.73 -14.90
N LEU A 348 -4.76 -1.42 -14.09
CA LEU A 348 -5.18 -2.56 -13.25
C LEU A 348 -6.26 -2.13 -12.26
N MET A 349 -6.04 -1.02 -11.55
CA MET A 349 -6.99 -0.50 -10.56
C MET A 349 -8.32 -0.11 -11.20
N THR A 350 -8.33 0.43 -12.42
CA THR A 350 -9.55 0.69 -13.18
C THR A 350 -10.35 -0.60 -13.43
N GLY A 351 -9.69 -1.66 -13.90
CA GLY A 351 -10.32 -2.96 -14.14
C GLY A 351 -10.92 -3.57 -12.87
N VAL A 352 -10.14 -3.59 -11.79
CA VAL A 352 -10.62 -4.10 -10.49
C VAL A 352 -11.76 -3.26 -9.91
N THR A 353 -11.69 -1.94 -10.05
CA THR A 353 -12.79 -1.06 -9.61
C THR A 353 -14.09 -1.40 -10.34
N TYR A 354 -14.03 -1.71 -11.63
CA TYR A 354 -15.20 -2.11 -12.41
C TYR A 354 -15.82 -3.42 -11.90
N ILE A 355 -14.99 -4.44 -11.64
CA ILE A 355 -15.44 -5.74 -11.12
C ILE A 355 -16.09 -5.59 -9.73
N LEU A 356 -15.44 -4.85 -8.84
CA LEU A 356 -15.96 -4.59 -7.50
C LEU A 356 -17.24 -3.76 -7.52
N ALA A 357 -17.32 -2.74 -8.39
CA ALA A 357 -18.51 -1.92 -8.53
C ALA A 357 -19.73 -2.74 -8.96
N ARG A 358 -19.57 -3.68 -9.90
CA ARG A 358 -20.67 -4.57 -10.30
C ARG A 358 -21.13 -5.51 -9.18
N THR A 359 -20.24 -5.83 -8.23
CA THR A 359 -20.55 -6.70 -7.09
C THR A 359 -21.17 -5.92 -5.93
N ALA A 360 -20.81 -4.65 -5.78
CA ALA A 360 -21.23 -3.79 -4.67
C ALA A 360 -22.47 -2.94 -4.97
N LEU A 361 -22.73 -2.61 -6.24
CA LEU A 361 -23.85 -1.76 -6.68
C LEU A 361 -24.94 -2.62 -7.29
N VAL A 362 -25.80 -3.17 -6.44
CA VAL A 362 -26.81 -4.16 -6.82
C VAL A 362 -28.18 -3.53 -7.06
N ASP A 363 -28.47 -2.43 -6.38
CA ASP A 363 -29.78 -1.79 -6.37
C ASP A 363 -29.69 -0.24 -6.28
N TRP A 364 -30.84 0.42 -6.37
CA TRP A 364 -30.88 1.89 -6.38
C TRP A 364 -30.33 2.52 -5.08
N LEU A 365 -30.53 1.86 -3.94
CA LEU A 365 -30.06 2.35 -2.64
C LEU A 365 -28.53 2.29 -2.57
N THR A 366 -27.91 1.16 -2.93
CA THR A 366 -26.43 1.06 -2.98
C THR A 366 -25.82 2.04 -3.96
N VAL A 367 -26.45 2.26 -5.12
CA VAL A 367 -26.03 3.29 -6.09
C VAL A 367 -26.11 4.70 -5.49
N MET A 368 -27.22 5.04 -4.82
CA MET A 368 -27.34 6.34 -4.15
C MET A 368 -26.30 6.53 -3.05
N VAL A 369 -26.07 5.52 -2.20
CA VAL A 369 -25.05 5.56 -1.15
C VAL A 369 -23.67 5.76 -1.74
N ALA A 370 -23.35 5.08 -2.84
CA ALA A 370 -22.07 5.24 -3.53
C ALA A 370 -21.89 6.65 -4.11
N ILE A 371 -22.92 7.21 -4.76
CA ILE A 371 -22.87 8.56 -5.33
C ILE A 371 -22.71 9.62 -4.22
N VAL A 372 -23.52 9.55 -3.16
CA VAL A 372 -23.45 10.48 -2.03
C VAL A 372 -22.08 10.37 -1.36
N SER A 373 -21.60 9.15 -1.12
CA SER A 373 -20.26 8.92 -0.56
C SER A 373 -19.18 9.48 -1.47
N ALA A 374 -19.27 9.29 -2.79
CA ALA A 374 -18.33 9.86 -3.73
C ALA A 374 -18.34 11.39 -3.66
N VAL A 375 -19.50 12.04 -3.63
CA VAL A 375 -19.58 13.50 -3.47
C VAL A 375 -18.93 13.96 -2.16
N LEU A 376 -19.20 13.30 -1.03
CA LEU A 376 -18.61 13.62 0.27
C LEU A 376 -17.09 13.46 0.27
N VAL A 377 -16.58 12.40 -0.34
CA VAL A 377 -15.16 12.09 -0.45
C VAL A 377 -14.44 13.06 -1.39
N PHE A 378 -15.02 13.37 -2.55
CA PHE A 378 -14.39 14.20 -3.57
C PHE A 378 -14.50 15.70 -3.28
N ARG A 379 -15.69 16.18 -2.88
CA ARG A 379 -15.97 17.61 -2.70
C ARG A 379 -15.67 18.12 -1.29
N PHE A 380 -15.91 17.30 -0.28
CA PHE A 380 -15.80 17.68 1.13
C PHE A 380 -14.61 17.02 1.85
N LYS A 381 -13.91 16.06 1.19
CA LYS A 381 -12.75 15.34 1.76
C LYS A 381 -13.06 14.71 3.12
N VAL A 382 -14.29 14.23 3.31
CA VAL A 382 -14.73 13.55 4.54
C VAL A 382 -13.85 12.32 4.77
N ASN A 383 -13.49 12.06 6.03
CA ASN A 383 -12.68 10.89 6.39
C ASN A 383 -13.45 9.59 6.06
N SER A 384 -12.78 8.68 5.35
CA SER A 384 -13.30 7.37 4.95
C SER A 384 -13.90 6.57 6.11
N VAL A 385 -13.35 6.69 7.32
CA VAL A 385 -13.85 5.98 8.51
C VAL A 385 -15.32 6.33 8.79
N TRP A 386 -15.66 7.63 8.79
CA TRP A 386 -17.03 8.09 9.06
C TRP A 386 -18.00 7.62 7.99
N LEU A 387 -17.57 7.62 6.74
CA LEU A 387 -18.40 7.17 5.64
C LEU A 387 -18.69 5.68 5.73
N VAL A 388 -17.69 4.86 6.09
CA VAL A 388 -17.90 3.43 6.29
C VAL A 388 -18.86 3.18 7.45
N LEU A 389 -18.72 3.89 8.58
CA LEU A 389 -19.65 3.79 9.69
C LEU A 389 -21.08 4.19 9.31
N ILE A 390 -21.25 5.30 8.59
CA ILE A 390 -22.56 5.75 8.09
C ILE A 390 -23.15 4.72 7.12
N GLY A 391 -22.34 4.18 6.21
CA GLY A 391 -22.75 3.09 5.31
C GLY A 391 -23.27 1.89 6.08
N GLY A 392 -22.55 1.46 7.12
CA GLY A 392 -22.99 0.38 8.00
C GLY A 392 -24.33 0.66 8.69
N ILE A 393 -24.55 1.88 9.17
CA ILE A 393 -25.83 2.30 9.78
C ILE A 393 -26.96 2.27 8.74
N ILE A 394 -26.72 2.76 7.52
CA ILE A 394 -27.71 2.72 6.43
C ILE A 394 -28.09 1.28 6.10
N GLY A 395 -27.12 0.37 6.06
CA GLY A 395 -27.36 -1.06 5.89
C GLY A 395 -28.26 -1.65 6.98
N LEU A 396 -28.01 -1.28 8.23
CA LEU A 396 -28.83 -1.71 9.38
C LEU A 396 -30.27 -1.16 9.29
N ILE A 397 -30.44 0.12 8.93
CA ILE A 397 -31.77 0.74 8.78
C ILE A 397 -32.55 0.10 7.62
N SER A 398 -31.89 -0.17 6.50
CA SER A 398 -32.50 -0.85 5.35
C SER A 398 -33.11 -2.19 5.75
N GLN A 399 -32.35 -2.99 6.52
CA GLN A 399 -32.85 -4.28 7.00
C GLN A 399 -34.06 -4.16 7.93
N LEU A 400 -34.02 -3.22 8.89
CA LEU A 400 -35.14 -2.98 9.80
C LEU A 400 -36.41 -2.55 9.04
N SER A 401 -36.25 -1.75 7.97
CA SER A 401 -37.38 -1.34 7.12
C SER A 401 -37.99 -2.52 6.35
N GLN A 402 -37.19 -3.45 5.85
CA GLN A 402 -37.69 -4.66 5.18
C GLN A 402 -38.43 -5.60 6.14
N LEU A 403 -37.94 -5.73 7.38
CA LEU A 403 -38.63 -6.47 8.46
C LEU A 403 -39.97 -5.84 8.84
N SER A 404 -40.09 -4.51 8.77
CA SER A 404 -41.34 -3.79 9.10
C SER A 404 -42.40 -3.86 7.99
N ILE A 405 -42.01 -4.11 6.74
CA ILE A 405 -42.93 -4.22 5.58
C ILE A 405 -43.41 -5.68 5.40
N GLY A 406 -42.73 -6.64 6.04
CA GLY A 406 -43.08 -8.06 6.01
C GLY A 406 -44.09 -8.54 7.06
N PHE A 407 -44.76 -7.63 7.77
CA PHE A 407 -45.81 -7.93 8.75
C PHE A 407 -47.18 -7.43 8.28
#